data_AF-A0A6B3GQ84-F1
#
_entry.id   AF-A0A6B3GQ84-F1
#
_cell.length_a   1.000
_cell.length_b   1.000
_cell.length_c   1.000
_cell.angle_alpha   90.00
_cell.angle_beta   90.00
_cell.angle_gamma   90.00
#
_symmetry.space_group_name_H-M   'P 1'
#
loop_
_entity.id
_entity.type
_entity.pdbx_description
1 polymer ?
#
loop_
_entity_poly.entity_id
_entity_poly.type
_entity_poly.pdbx_seq_one_letter_code
_entity_poly.pdbx_strand_id
1 'polypeptide(L)'
;LGGLFTDHLTWRWAFYVNVPIAIVVVIAAARNIPSVKAAGRPVIDYRGIALVTVGASALILATSWGGNEYAWGSAVIIGLFVGGLIALALFCLVETRAKEPMLPMRL
;
A
#
# COMPACT_ATOMS: atom_id res chain seq x y z
N LEU A 1 -22.50 5.45 1.42
CA LEU A 1 -22.71 4.84 2.75
C LEU A 1 -21.80 5.41 3.86
N GLY A 2 -20.68 6.10 3.56
CA GLY A 2 -19.82 6.71 4.59
C GLY A 2 -20.42 7.94 5.30
N GLY A 3 -21.12 8.81 4.57
CA GLY A 3 -21.67 10.07 5.13
C GLY A 3 -22.84 9.89 6.11
N LEU A 4 -23.52 8.75 6.11
CA LEU A 4 -24.64 8.48 7.02
C LEU A 4 -24.16 8.07 8.43
N PHE A 5 -22.90 7.66 8.58
CA PHE A 5 -22.31 7.33 9.87
C PHE A 5 -21.70 8.54 10.57
N THR A 6 -21.25 9.56 9.82
CA THR A 6 -20.54 10.72 10.38
C THR A 6 -21.44 11.65 11.20
N ASP A 7 -22.72 11.77 10.83
CA ASP A 7 -23.62 12.78 11.42
C ASP A 7 -24.36 12.31 12.69
N HIS A 8 -24.45 10.99 12.93
CA HIS A 8 -25.25 10.47 14.06
C HIS A 8 -24.58 9.37 14.90
N LEU A 9 -23.52 8.71 14.41
CA LEU A 9 -22.89 7.56 15.07
C LEU A 9 -21.38 7.82 15.23
N THR A 10 -20.95 8.13 16.46
CA THR A 10 -19.54 8.28 16.86
C THR A 10 -18.60 7.32 16.11
N TRP A 11 -17.45 7.82 15.63
CA TRP A 11 -16.38 7.13 14.86
C TRP A 11 -16.09 5.65 15.22
N ARG A 12 -16.40 5.26 16.46
CA ARG A 12 -16.37 3.90 17.01
C ARG A 12 -17.23 2.90 16.24
N TRP A 13 -18.29 3.33 15.56
CA TRP A 13 -19.14 2.44 14.76
C TRP A 13 -18.42 1.85 13.54
N ALA A 14 -17.39 2.51 13.03
CA ALA A 14 -16.52 1.91 12.02
C ALA A 14 -15.86 0.62 12.56
N PHE A 15 -15.50 0.56 13.85
CA PHE A 15 -14.95 -0.65 14.46
C PHE A 15 -16.03 -1.71 14.67
N TYR A 16 -17.21 -1.33 15.18
CA TYR A 16 -18.28 -2.30 15.44
C TYR A 16 -18.83 -2.98 14.18
N VAL A 17 -18.79 -2.33 13.02
CA VAL A 17 -19.15 -2.95 11.74
C VAL A 17 -18.04 -3.87 11.21
N ASN A 18 -16.78 -3.44 11.32
CA ASN A 18 -15.66 -4.23 10.82
C ASN A 18 -15.35 -5.47 11.67
N VAL A 19 -15.57 -5.44 12.99
CA VAL A 19 -15.31 -6.57 13.90
C VAL A 19 -16.08 -7.85 13.51
N PRO A 20 -17.42 -7.85 13.33
CA PRO A 20 -18.14 -9.06 12.94
C PRO A 20 -17.73 -9.55 11.55
N ILE A 21 -17.45 -8.64 10.62
CA ILE A 21 -16.96 -8.98 9.28
C ILE A 21 -15.59 -9.68 9.39
N ALA A 22 -14.67 -9.12 10.18
CA ALA A 22 -13.35 -9.68 10.42
C ALA A 22 -13.44 -11.08 11.05
N ILE A 23 -14.34 -11.28 12.01
CA ILE A 23 -14.58 -12.60 12.61
C ILE A 23 -15.04 -13.61 11.56
N VAL A 24 -16.02 -13.25 10.71
CA VAL A 24 -16.51 -14.14 9.63
C VAL A 24 -15.39 -14.48 8.66
N VAL A 25 -14.59 -13.50 8.26
CA VAL A 25 -13.45 -13.71 7.36
C VAL A 25 -12.40 -14.63 7.98
N VAL A 26 -12.06 -14.45 9.27
CA VAL A 26 -11.10 -15.31 9.97
C VAL A 26 -11.61 -16.75 10.07
N ILE A 27 -12.90 -16.95 10.39
CA ILE A 27 -13.50 -18.29 10.44
C ILE A 27 -13.51 -18.93 9.06
N ALA A 28 -13.89 -18.19 8.02
CA ALA A 28 -13.90 -18.67 6.65
C ALA A 28 -12.49 -19.03 6.17
N ALA A 29 -11.50 -18.18 6.45
CA ALA A 29 -10.10 -18.42 6.16
C ALA A 29 -9.59 -19.68 6.87
N ALA A 30 -9.85 -19.82 8.18
CA ALA A 30 -9.44 -20.99 8.95
C ALA A 30 -10.04 -22.31 8.46
N ARG A 31 -11.27 -22.27 7.89
CA ARG A 31 -11.96 -23.46 7.36
C ARG A 31 -11.57 -23.78 5.92
N ASN A 32 -11.39 -22.76 5.09
CA ASN A 32 -11.28 -22.92 3.64
C ASN A 32 -9.84 -22.85 3.13
N ILE A 33 -8.89 -22.36 3.92
CA ILE A 33 -7.48 -22.34 3.53
C ILE A 33 -6.87 -23.70 3.88
N PRO A 34 -6.63 -24.59 2.90
CA PRO A 34 -5.86 -25.79 3.15
C PRO A 34 -4.46 -25.41 3.64
N SER A 35 -3.88 -26.20 4.55
CA SER A 35 -2.53 -25.92 5.04
C SER A 35 -1.53 -26.08 3.89
N VAL A 36 -1.24 -25.00 3.19
CA VAL A 36 -0.17 -24.98 2.19
C VAL A 36 1.13 -24.98 2.99
N LYS A 37 1.79 -26.13 3.11
CA LYS A 37 3.20 -26.15 3.50
C LYS A 37 3.91 -25.30 2.47
N ALA A 38 4.36 -24.11 2.85
CA ALA A 38 5.14 -23.23 1.99
C ALA A 38 6.34 -24.04 1.47
N ALA A 39 6.26 -24.50 0.23
CA ALA A 39 7.30 -25.27 -0.43
C ALA A 39 8.35 -24.27 -0.89
N GLY A 40 9.22 -23.86 0.03
CA GLY A 40 10.28 -22.89 -0.22
C GLY A 40 10.22 -21.74 0.78
N ARG A 41 11.39 -21.30 1.23
CA ARG A 41 11.51 -20.03 1.94
C ARG A 41 11.09 -18.93 0.96
N PRO A 42 9.98 -18.21 1.18
CA PRO A 42 9.65 -17.07 0.34
C PRO A 42 10.84 -16.11 0.41
N VAL A 43 11.47 -15.83 -0.74
CA VAL A 43 12.58 -14.90 -0.80
C VAL A 43 11.97 -13.52 -0.82
N ILE A 44 11.88 -12.93 0.37
CA ILE A 44 11.32 -11.58 0.55
C ILE A 44 12.18 -10.60 -0.26
N ASP A 45 11.57 -9.92 -1.24
CA ASP A 45 12.22 -8.84 -1.99
C ASP A 45 12.25 -7.55 -1.17
N TYR A 46 13.20 -7.48 -0.23
CA TYR A 46 13.43 -6.29 0.58
C TYR A 46 13.74 -5.04 -0.26
N ARG A 47 14.33 -5.20 -1.45
CA ARG A 47 14.70 -4.07 -2.32
C ARG A 47 13.45 -3.50 -2.98
N GLY A 48 12.60 -4.37 -3.55
CA GLY A 48 11.29 -3.98 -4.08
C GLY A 48 10.43 -3.29 -3.03
N ILE A 49 10.33 -3.88 -1.83
CA ILE A 49 9.55 -3.31 -0.71
C ILE A 49 10.06 -1.92 -0.32
N ALA A 50 11.37 -1.75 -0.15
CA ALA A 50 11.95 -0.45 0.21
C ALA A 50 11.66 0.61 -0.84
N LEU A 51 11.75 0.26 -2.12
CA LEU A 51 11.53 1.18 -3.22
C LEU A 51 10.07 1.61 -3.36
N VAL A 52 9.12 0.69 -3.26
CA VAL A 52 7.69 1.01 -3.25
C VAL A 52 7.35 1.89 -2.08
N THR A 53 7.87 1.55 -0.89
CA THR A 53 7.62 2.32 0.32
C THR A 53 8.10 3.76 0.14
N VAL A 54 9.33 3.95 -0.32
CA VAL A 54 9.89 5.29 -0.58
C VAL A 54 9.12 6.03 -1.66
N GLY A 55 8.81 5.38 -2.79
CA GLY A 55 8.06 5.98 -3.89
C GLY A 55 6.64 6.40 -3.50
N ALA A 56 5.92 5.51 -2.81
CA ALA A 56 4.57 5.78 -2.31
C ALA A 56 4.58 6.90 -1.25
N SER A 57 5.50 6.86 -0.29
CA SER A 57 5.65 7.92 0.71
C SER A 57 5.97 9.28 0.07
N ALA A 58 6.85 9.32 -0.94
CA ALA A 58 7.18 10.55 -1.64
C ALA A 58 5.97 11.15 -2.36
N LEU A 59 5.16 10.32 -3.02
CA LEU A 59 3.93 10.77 -3.69
C LEU A 59 2.86 11.24 -2.70
N ILE A 60 2.68 10.53 -1.58
CA ILE A 60 1.76 10.92 -0.51
C ILE A 60 2.19 12.27 0.08
N LEU A 61 3.48 12.45 0.37
CA LEU A 61 4.00 13.73 0.87
C LEU A 61 3.84 14.86 -0.16
N ALA A 62 4.16 14.60 -1.43
CA ALA A 62 4.01 15.60 -2.49
C ALA A 62 2.55 16.07 -2.64
N THR A 63 1.59 15.14 -2.59
CA THR A 63 0.16 15.45 -2.69
C THR A 63 -0.43 16.03 -1.42
N SER A 64 0.09 15.64 -0.25
CA SER A 64 -0.37 16.17 1.04
C SER A 64 0.15 17.58 1.31
N TRP A 65 1.39 17.88 0.90
CA TRP A 65 2.01 19.18 1.14
C TRP A 65 1.86 20.14 -0.03
N GLY A 66 1.67 19.62 -1.25
CA GLY A 66 1.45 20.40 -2.45
C GLY A 66 0.17 21.23 -2.34
N GLY A 67 0.33 22.55 -2.35
CA GLY A 67 -0.76 23.52 -2.27
C GLY A 67 -1.27 23.82 -0.87
N ASN A 68 -0.83 23.08 0.16
CA ASN A 68 -1.18 23.36 1.56
C ASN A 68 -0.01 23.99 2.32
N GLU A 69 1.13 23.30 2.34
CA GLU A 69 2.33 23.73 3.09
C GLU A 69 3.42 24.31 2.17
N TYR A 70 3.53 23.77 0.95
CA TYR A 70 4.44 24.28 -0.07
C TYR A 70 3.69 24.54 -1.37
N ALA A 71 4.03 25.63 -2.07
CA ALA A 71 3.50 25.88 -3.40
C ALA A 71 3.86 24.72 -4.34
N TRP A 72 2.96 24.39 -5.27
CA TRP A 72 3.16 23.35 -6.29
C TRP A 72 4.45 23.54 -7.11
N GLY A 73 4.86 24.79 -7.32
CA GLY A 73 6.10 25.13 -8.02
C GLY A 73 7.36 25.14 -7.13
N SER A 74 7.28 24.76 -5.85
CA SER A 74 8.44 24.75 -4.97
C SER A 74 9.41 23.63 -5.32
N ALA A 75 10.71 23.87 -5.12
CA ALA A 75 11.76 22.88 -5.36
C ALA A 75 11.56 21.60 -4.53
N VAL A 76 10.93 21.69 -3.36
CA VAL A 76 10.62 20.55 -2.48
C VAL A 76 9.58 19.63 -3.13
N ILE A 77 8.46 20.18 -3.61
CA ILE A 77 7.39 19.38 -4.24
C ILE A 77 7.86 18.78 -5.56
N ILE A 78 8.58 19.55 -6.37
CA ILE A 78 9.18 19.06 -7.61
C ILE A 78 10.19 17.93 -7.31
N GLY A 79 11.02 18.10 -6.28
CA GLY A 79 11.97 17.08 -5.83
C GLY A 79 11.28 15.80 -5.36
N LEU A 80 10.16 15.89 -4.64
CA LEU A 80 9.38 14.73 -4.22
C LEU A 80 8.72 14.01 -5.40
N PHE A 81 8.20 14.74 -6.39
CA PHE A 81 7.65 14.12 -7.60
C PHE A 81 8.72 13.43 -8.44
N VAL A 82 9.84 14.08 -8.69
CA VAL A 82 10.96 13.51 -9.46
C VAL A 82 11.55 12.31 -8.72
N GLY A 83 11.79 12.44 -7.41
CA GLY A 83 12.29 11.35 -6.56
C GLY A 83 11.33 10.16 -6.51
N GLY A 84 10.03 10.42 -6.38
CA GLY A 84 8.98 9.39 -6.44
C GLY A 84 8.94 8.69 -7.79
N LEU A 85 9.03 9.43 -8.90
CA LEU A 85 9.04 8.86 -10.25
C LEU A 85 10.29 7.98 -10.48
N ILE A 86 11.46 8.42 -10.01
CA ILE A 86 12.71 7.66 -10.08
C ILE A 86 12.61 6.38 -9.24
N ALA A 87 12.09 6.48 -8.01
CA ALA A 87 11.87 5.32 -7.15
C ALA A 87 10.91 4.32 -7.80
N LEU A 88 9.84 4.79 -8.44
CA LEU A 88 8.87 3.93 -9.12
C LEU A 88 9.44 3.29 -10.40
N ALA A 89 10.24 4.03 -11.17
CA ALA A 89 10.93 3.48 -12.33
C ALA A 89 11.98 2.43 -11.93
N LEU A 90 12.77 2.70 -10.90
CA LEU A 90 13.70 1.72 -10.33
C LEU A 90 12.94 0.51 -9.77
N PHE A 91 11.71 0.68 -9.29
CA PHE A 91 10.91 -0.41 -8.74
C PHE A 91 10.50 -1.36 -9.86
N CYS A 92 9.99 -0.82 -10.97
CA CYS A 92 9.72 -1.61 -12.17
C CYS A 92 10.97 -2.35 -12.68
N LEU A 93 12.15 -1.72 -12.63
CA LEU A 93 13.42 -2.35 -13.03
C LEU A 93 13.89 -3.45 -12.06
N VAL A 94 13.69 -3.26 -10.76
CA VAL A 94 14.02 -4.27 -9.74
C VAL A 94 13.06 -5.44 -9.84
N GLU A 95 11.76 -5.18 -9.99
CA GLU A 95 10.74 -6.22 -10.03
C GLU A 95 10.79 -7.04 -11.33
N THR A 96 11.17 -6.43 -12.46
CA THR A 96 11.46 -7.19 -13.71
C THR A 96 12.73 -8.06 -13.61
N ARG A 97 13.64 -7.77 -12.66
CA ARG A 97 14.83 -8.59 -12.37
C ARG A 97 14.67 -9.49 -11.14
N ALA A 98 13.59 -9.36 -10.38
CA ALA A 98 13.38 -10.10 -9.14
C ALA A 98 13.13 -11.58 -9.46
N LYS A 99 13.79 -12.45 -8.69
CA LYS A 99 13.72 -13.91 -8.86
C LYS A 99 12.37 -14.49 -8.45
N GLU A 100 11.69 -13.81 -7.53
CA GLU A 100 10.31 -14.04 -7.09
C GLU A 100 9.58 -12.67 -7.10
N PRO A 101 8.99 -12.24 -8.23
CA PRO A 101 8.32 -10.95 -8.32
C PRO A 101 7.07 -10.92 -7.44
N MET A 102 6.85 -9.84 -6.71
CA MET A 102 5.68 -9.67 -5.83
C MET A 102 4.40 -9.47 -6.65
N LEU A 103 4.52 -8.81 -7.80
CA LEU A 103 3.47 -8.69 -8.80
C LEU A 103 3.74 -9.59 -10.00
N PRO A 104 2.79 -10.48 -10.37
CA PRO A 104 2.88 -11.17 -11.65
C PRO A 104 2.76 -10.14 -12.78
N MET A 105 3.91 -9.68 -13.29
CA MET A 105 4.01 -8.76 -14.43
C MET A 105 3.64 -9.42 -15.78
N ARG A 106 3.22 -10.70 -15.75
CA ARG A 106 2.60 -11.40 -16.87
C ARG A 106 1.29 -12.02 -16.39
N LEU A 107 0.22 -11.76 -17.15
CA LEU A 107 -1.00 -12.56 -17.18
C LEU A 107 -0.69 -14.00 -17.59
#